data_AF-A0A9P7FAV6-F1
#
_entry.id   AF-A0A9P7FAV6-F1
#
_cell.length_a   1.000
_cell.length_b   1.000
_cell.length_c   1.000
_cell.angle_alpha   90.00
_cell.angle_beta   90.00
_cell.angle_gamma   90.00
#
_symmetry.space_group_name_H-M   'P 1'
#
loop_
_entity.id
_entity.type
_entity.pdbx_description
1 polymer ?
#
loop_
_entity_poly.entity_id
_entity_poly.type
_entity_poly.pdbx_seq_one_letter_code
_entity_poly.pdbx_strand_id
1 'polypeptide(L)'
;REAWTDECLFLQHSIALGLAIESSTSSTYNSHLNSFINFCQLHHRLTDPTPDTLSYYVVWLSHHIEPHSVDTYLSGITNKLKFMLPDVCATQCSPLVTRTLQGHKRQLSKPICQKMPIGEHDITCIIEAVGLHPDYDNSLFIAMLITGFKSLQRLGELAWPDSRNLAVIH
;
A
#
# COMPACT_ATOMS: atom_id res chain seq x y z
N ARG A 1 9.80 36.14 21.22
CA ARG A 1 9.98 35.07 20.21
C ARG A 1 9.93 35.75 18.86
N GLU A 2 10.90 35.51 17.99
CA GLU A 2 10.85 36.01 16.61
C GLU A 2 9.81 35.24 15.79
N ALA A 3 9.18 35.93 14.84
CA ALA A 3 8.25 35.31 13.91
C ALA A 3 9.03 34.53 12.85
N TRP A 4 8.61 33.31 12.56
CA TRP A 4 9.16 32.52 11.46
C TRP A 4 8.67 33.06 10.12
N THR A 5 9.52 32.94 9.10
CA THR A 5 9.12 33.19 7.71
C THR A 5 8.18 32.08 7.21
N ASP A 6 7.37 32.38 6.20
CA ASP A 6 6.48 31.40 5.57
C ASP A 6 7.26 30.19 5.01
N GLU A 7 8.45 30.43 4.46
CA GLU A 7 9.35 29.36 3.98
C GLU A 7 9.79 28.42 5.11
N CYS A 8 10.11 28.98 6.28
CA CYS A 8 10.49 28.19 7.45
C CYS A 8 9.31 27.36 7.96
N LEU A 9 8.12 27.95 8.02
CA LEU A 9 6.89 27.24 8.38
C LEU A 9 6.59 26.10 7.40
N PHE A 10 6.71 26.36 6.09
CA PHE A 10 6.50 25.37 5.04
C PHE A 10 7.49 24.20 5.15
N LEU A 11 8.78 24.49 5.32
CA LEU A 11 9.81 23.46 5.46
C LEU A 11 9.61 22.60 6.71
N GLN A 12 9.39 23.23 7.87
CA GLN A 12 9.18 22.50 9.13
C GLN A 12 7.91 21.67 9.08
N HIS A 13 6.85 22.18 8.47
CA HIS A 13 5.62 21.43 8.25
C HIS A 13 5.84 20.22 7.31
N SER A 14 6.60 20.38 6.22
CA SER A 14 6.97 19.27 5.31
C SER A 14 7.67 18.15 6.06
N ILE A 15 8.67 18.52 6.87
CA ILE A 15 9.48 17.57 7.65
C ILE A 15 8.60 16.83 8.66
N ALA A 16 7.74 17.56 9.39
CA ALA A 16 6.83 16.97 10.35
C ALA A 16 5.86 15.97 9.69
N LEU A 17 5.31 16.31 8.53
CA LEU A 17 4.43 15.42 7.77
C LEU A 17 5.17 14.19 7.23
N GLY A 18 6.41 14.35 6.77
CA GLY A 18 7.25 13.25 6.31
C GLY A 18 7.59 12.26 7.43
N LEU A 19 7.90 12.78 8.62
CA LEU A 19 8.22 11.98 9.81
C LEU A 19 6.99 11.31 10.44
N ALA A 20 5.79 11.84 10.21
CA ALA A 20 4.55 11.26 10.73
C ALA A 20 4.15 9.92 10.06
N ILE A 21 4.82 9.55 8.96
CA ILE A 21 4.50 8.35 8.18
C ILE A 21 5.63 7.33 8.34
N GLU A 22 5.28 6.10 8.70
CA GLU A 22 6.22 4.99 8.75
C GLU A 22 6.91 4.77 7.38
N SER A 23 8.18 4.39 7.38
CA SER A 23 8.97 4.20 6.15
C SER A 23 8.33 3.22 5.15
N SER A 24 7.74 2.13 5.67
CA SER A 24 6.99 1.12 4.91
C SER A 24 5.75 1.71 4.22
N THR A 25 4.98 2.52 4.94
CA THR A 25 3.79 3.21 4.44
C THR A 25 4.18 4.28 3.41
N SER A 26 5.27 5.01 3.65
CA SER A 26 5.79 6.02 2.73
C SER A 26 6.20 5.41 1.38
N SER A 27 6.85 4.25 1.41
CA SER A 27 7.22 3.48 0.21
C SER A 27 5.99 3.01 -0.58
N THR A 28 4.99 2.50 0.12
CA THR A 28 3.70 2.07 -0.47
C THR A 28 3.00 3.26 -1.15
N TYR A 29 2.91 4.41 -0.48
CA TYR A 29 2.28 5.60 -1.05
C TYR A 29 3.06 6.19 -2.23
N ASN A 30 4.39 6.13 -2.21
CA ASN A 30 5.21 6.49 -3.38
C ASN A 30 4.88 5.57 -4.57
N SER A 31 4.70 4.28 -4.33
CA SER A 31 4.30 3.32 -5.37
C SER A 31 2.91 3.64 -5.93
N HIS A 32 1.95 4.02 -5.07
CA HIS A 32 0.62 4.48 -5.52
C HIS A 32 0.70 5.74 -6.39
N LEU A 33 1.51 6.72 -5.97
CA LEU A 33 1.73 7.96 -6.73
C LEU A 33 2.38 7.67 -8.09
N ASN A 34 3.41 6.82 -8.12
CA ASN A 34 4.07 6.42 -9.37
C ASN A 34 3.10 5.70 -10.33
N SER A 35 2.22 4.84 -9.80
CA SER A 35 1.15 4.21 -10.58
C SER A 35 0.22 5.25 -11.23
N PHE A 36 -0.17 6.29 -10.48
CA PHE A 36 -0.97 7.39 -11.00
C PHE A 36 -0.23 8.23 -12.05
N ILE A 37 1.04 8.58 -11.81
CA ILE A 37 1.86 9.32 -12.77
C ILE A 37 2.01 8.52 -14.07
N ASN A 38 2.25 7.22 -13.98
CA ASN A 38 2.33 6.34 -15.14
C ASN A 38 1.01 6.33 -15.93
N PHE A 39 -0.14 6.23 -15.25
CA PHE A 39 -1.44 6.39 -15.89
C PHE A 39 -1.56 7.74 -16.61
N CYS A 40 -1.18 8.84 -15.96
CA CYS A 40 -1.23 10.16 -16.60
C CYS A 40 -0.35 10.22 -17.85
N GLN A 41 0.85 9.66 -17.80
CA GLN A 41 1.77 9.59 -18.95
C GLN A 41 1.20 8.75 -20.10
N LEU A 42 0.70 7.54 -19.80
CA LEU A 42 0.13 6.62 -20.79
C LEU A 42 -1.09 7.19 -21.51
N HIS A 43 -1.88 8.03 -20.82
CA HIS A 43 -3.12 8.60 -21.35
C HIS A 43 -3.00 10.08 -21.73
N HIS A 44 -1.78 10.64 -21.75
CA HIS A 44 -1.53 12.06 -22.03
C HIS A 44 -2.38 13.02 -21.19
N ARG A 45 -2.54 12.72 -19.90
CA ARG A 45 -3.29 13.52 -18.92
C ARG A 45 -2.36 14.30 -18.02
N LEU A 46 -2.88 15.38 -17.46
CA LEU A 46 -2.17 16.17 -16.45
C LEU A 46 -2.00 15.35 -15.16
N THR A 47 -0.86 15.55 -14.49
CA THR A 47 -0.56 14.95 -13.19
C THR A 47 -1.25 15.65 -12.03
N ASP A 48 -1.86 16.81 -12.28
CA ASP A 48 -2.70 17.50 -11.31
C ASP A 48 -4.05 16.75 -11.19
N PRO A 49 -4.37 16.18 -10.01
CA PRO A 49 -5.57 15.37 -9.83
C PRO A 49 -6.83 16.23 -9.86
N THR A 50 -7.60 16.11 -10.93
CA THR A 50 -8.97 16.61 -11.01
C THR A 50 -9.98 15.48 -10.71
N PRO A 51 -11.25 15.80 -10.40
CA PRO A 51 -12.28 14.78 -10.22
C PRO A 51 -12.38 13.83 -11.41
N ASP A 52 -12.28 14.35 -12.63
CA ASP A 52 -12.30 13.56 -13.86
C ASP A 52 -11.08 12.66 -13.97
N THR A 53 -9.87 13.20 -13.81
CA THR A 53 -8.62 12.43 -13.92
C THR A 53 -8.58 11.29 -12.90
N LEU A 54 -8.96 11.56 -11.64
CA LEU A 54 -9.04 10.53 -10.61
C LEU A 54 -10.14 9.51 -10.92
N SER A 55 -11.29 9.92 -11.45
CA SER A 55 -12.35 8.99 -11.83
C SER A 55 -11.92 8.04 -12.95
N TYR A 56 -11.20 8.54 -13.96
CA TYR A 56 -10.65 7.69 -15.02
C TYR A 56 -9.53 6.78 -14.51
N TYR A 57 -8.73 7.26 -13.57
CA TYR A 57 -7.74 6.42 -12.91
C TYR A 57 -8.41 5.27 -12.15
N VAL A 58 -9.53 5.53 -11.45
CA VAL A 58 -10.32 4.47 -10.80
C VAL A 58 -10.82 3.46 -11.81
N VAL A 59 -11.38 3.89 -12.95
CA VAL A 59 -11.83 2.99 -14.03
C VAL A 59 -10.67 2.11 -14.48
N TRP A 60 -9.55 2.73 -14.87
CA TRP A 60 -8.38 2.04 -15.38
C TRP A 60 -7.81 1.06 -14.37
N LEU A 61 -7.57 1.49 -13.13
CA LEU A 61 -6.93 0.67 -12.11
C LEU A 61 -7.83 -0.49 -11.65
N SER A 62 -9.15 -0.29 -11.59
CA SER A 62 -10.11 -1.34 -11.20
C SER A 62 -10.16 -2.52 -12.18
N HIS A 63 -9.63 -2.38 -13.40
CA HIS A 63 -9.49 -3.50 -14.33
C HIS A 63 -8.18 -4.27 -14.14
N HIS A 64 -7.22 -3.70 -13.43
CA HIS A 64 -5.90 -4.30 -13.19
C HIS A 64 -5.77 -4.89 -11.78
N ILE A 65 -6.51 -4.36 -10.80
CA ILE A 65 -6.50 -4.84 -9.41
C ILE A 65 -7.93 -4.92 -8.86
N GLU A 66 -8.07 -5.55 -7.68
CA GLU A 66 -9.34 -5.60 -6.96
C GLU A 66 -9.87 -4.17 -6.66
N PRO A 67 -11.12 -3.82 -7.01
CA PRO A 67 -11.67 -2.48 -6.80
C PRO A 67 -11.64 -2.00 -5.34
N HIS A 68 -11.63 -2.91 -4.38
CA HIS A 68 -11.46 -2.57 -2.96
C HIS A 68 -10.07 -1.97 -2.66
N SER A 69 -9.03 -2.42 -3.35
CA SER A 69 -7.66 -1.93 -3.17
C SER A 69 -7.45 -0.54 -3.79
N VAL A 70 -8.27 -0.16 -4.77
CA VAL A 70 -8.18 1.17 -5.42
C VAL A 70 -8.36 2.32 -4.43
N ASP A 71 -9.18 2.11 -3.39
CA ASP A 71 -9.40 3.11 -2.32
C ASP A 71 -8.11 3.45 -1.55
N THR A 72 -7.29 2.42 -1.30
CA THR A 72 -5.98 2.55 -0.66
C THR A 72 -4.98 3.29 -1.56
N TYR A 73 -5.06 3.07 -2.88
CA TYR A 73 -4.26 3.81 -3.85
C TYR A 73 -4.61 5.29 -3.85
N LEU A 74 -5.91 5.62 -3.96
CA LEU A 74 -6.38 7.00 -3.91
C LEU A 74 -5.94 7.70 -2.62
N SER A 75 -6.07 7.02 -1.47
CA SER A 75 -5.65 7.57 -0.18
C SER A 75 -4.15 7.84 -0.12
N GLY A 76 -3.32 6.94 -0.68
CA GLY A 76 -1.86 7.15 -0.75
C GLY A 76 -1.46 8.29 -1.69
N ILE A 77 -2.11 8.41 -2.85
CA ILE A 77 -1.90 9.51 -3.80
C ILE A 77 -2.26 10.84 -3.14
N THR A 78 -3.46 10.94 -2.58
CA THR A 78 -3.93 12.13 -1.86
C THR A 78 -3.00 12.49 -0.72
N ASN A 79 -2.53 11.52 0.08
CA ASN A 79 -1.60 11.77 1.17
C ASN A 79 -0.29 12.42 0.69
N LYS A 80 0.28 11.92 -0.42
CA LYS A 80 1.52 12.47 -1.00
C LYS A 80 1.31 13.85 -1.63
N LEU A 81 0.16 14.10 -2.22
CA LEU A 81 -0.14 15.36 -2.90
C LEU A 81 -0.69 16.44 -1.97
N LYS A 82 -1.26 16.08 -0.81
CA LYS A 82 -1.94 17.01 0.12
C LYS A 82 -1.08 18.19 0.53
N PHE A 83 0.22 17.97 0.67
CA PHE A 83 1.15 19.03 1.03
C PHE A 83 1.26 20.12 -0.04
N MET A 84 1.25 19.73 -1.32
CA MET A 84 1.34 20.66 -2.44
C MET A 84 -0.02 21.16 -2.93
N LEU A 85 -1.05 20.34 -2.76
CA LEU A 85 -2.40 20.55 -3.26
C LEU A 85 -3.38 20.28 -2.12
N PRO A 86 -3.65 21.26 -1.24
CA PRO A 86 -4.47 21.04 -0.05
C PRO A 86 -5.90 20.56 -0.37
N ASP A 87 -6.42 20.92 -1.55
CA ASP A 87 -7.77 20.56 -2.02
C ASP A 87 -7.84 19.16 -2.66
N VAL A 88 -6.73 18.43 -2.76
CA VAL A 88 -6.72 17.07 -3.35
C VAL A 88 -7.62 16.11 -2.57
N CYS A 89 -7.74 16.28 -1.25
CA CYS A 89 -8.67 15.51 -0.43
C CYS A 89 -10.13 15.73 -0.85
N ALA A 90 -10.52 16.98 -1.12
CA ALA A 90 -11.86 17.30 -1.60
C ALA A 90 -12.11 16.72 -3.00
N THR A 91 -11.08 16.74 -3.85
CA THR A 91 -11.11 16.15 -5.19
C THR A 91 -11.30 14.64 -5.15
N GLN A 92 -10.58 13.91 -4.30
CA GLN A 92 -10.77 12.48 -4.07
C GLN A 92 -12.18 12.16 -3.54
N CYS A 93 -12.68 12.97 -2.61
CA CYS A 93 -14.00 12.80 -2.02
C CYS A 93 -15.15 13.30 -2.91
N SER A 94 -14.85 13.77 -4.12
CA SER A 94 -15.87 14.29 -5.02
C SER A 94 -16.94 13.22 -5.36
N PRO A 95 -18.20 13.63 -5.60
CA PRO A 95 -19.26 12.69 -5.97
C PRO A 95 -18.96 11.87 -7.22
N LEU A 96 -18.13 12.40 -8.13
CA LEU A 96 -17.72 11.71 -9.35
C LEU A 96 -16.80 10.54 -9.03
N VAL A 97 -15.71 10.77 -8.29
CA VAL A 97 -14.73 9.73 -7.93
C VAL A 97 -15.39 8.65 -7.07
N THR A 98 -16.15 9.06 -6.05
CA THR A 98 -16.81 8.13 -5.12
C THR A 98 -17.85 7.25 -5.80
N ARG A 99 -18.69 7.80 -6.69
CA ARG A 99 -19.66 7.00 -7.46
C ARG A 99 -18.99 6.08 -8.46
N THR A 100 -17.93 6.53 -9.14
CA THR A 100 -17.17 5.69 -10.07
C THR A 100 -16.56 4.49 -9.35
N LEU A 101 -15.95 4.71 -8.18
CA LEU A 101 -15.40 3.64 -7.35
C LEU A 101 -16.50 2.69 -6.86
N GLN A 102 -17.64 3.22 -6.41
CA GLN A 102 -18.77 2.40 -5.99
C GLN A 102 -19.32 1.54 -7.14
N GLY A 103 -19.41 2.11 -8.35
CA GLY A 103 -19.83 1.38 -9.55
C GLY A 103 -18.90 0.22 -9.86
N HIS A 104 -17.59 0.46 -9.86
CA HIS A 104 -16.59 -0.58 -10.13
C HIS A 104 -16.56 -1.65 -9.03
N LYS A 105 -16.71 -1.28 -7.75
CA LYS A 105 -16.87 -2.24 -6.67
C LYS A 105 -18.08 -3.16 -6.90
N ARG A 106 -19.20 -2.63 -7.38
CA ARG A 106 -20.39 -3.46 -7.68
C ARG A 106 -20.20 -4.33 -8.92
N GLN A 107 -19.48 -3.84 -9.93
CA GLN A 107 -19.35 -4.50 -11.22
C GLN A 107 -18.25 -5.56 -11.24
N LEU A 108 -17.12 -5.30 -10.58
CA LEU A 108 -15.88 -6.07 -10.74
C LEU A 108 -15.41 -6.73 -9.44
N SER A 109 -15.87 -6.27 -8.27
CA SER A 109 -15.38 -6.88 -7.02
C SER A 109 -15.83 -8.33 -6.91
N LYS A 110 -14.93 -9.14 -6.39
CA LYS A 110 -15.24 -10.53 -6.03
C LYS A 110 -15.78 -10.59 -4.60
N PRO A 111 -16.67 -11.54 -4.29
CA PRO A 111 -17.06 -11.76 -2.91
C PRO A 111 -15.83 -12.04 -2.06
N ILE A 112 -15.80 -11.46 -0.86
CA ILE A 112 -14.72 -11.70 0.10
C ILE A 112 -14.83 -13.15 0.56
N CYS A 113 -13.97 -14.01 0.01
CA CYS A 113 -13.80 -15.37 0.52
C CYS A 113 -12.85 -15.31 1.72
N GLN A 114 -13.37 -15.60 2.91
CA GLN A 114 -12.55 -15.78 4.09
C GLN A 114 -11.63 -16.98 3.84
N LYS A 115 -10.31 -16.74 3.82
CA LYS A 115 -9.34 -17.84 3.82
C LYS A 115 -9.44 -18.55 5.17
N MET A 116 -9.48 -19.88 5.14
CA MET A 116 -9.44 -20.67 6.37
C MET A 116 -8.12 -20.40 7.10
N PRO A 117 -8.13 -20.33 8.45
CA PRO A 117 -6.91 -20.21 9.22
C PRO A 117 -6.04 -21.45 9.01
N ILE A 118 -4.73 -21.25 8.97
CA ILE A 118 -3.75 -22.34 8.97
C ILE A 118 -3.89 -23.06 10.31
N GLY A 119 -4.13 -24.37 10.29
CA GLY A 119 -4.20 -25.22 11.47
C GLY A 119 -2.95 -26.09 11.65
N GLU A 120 -2.88 -26.82 12.76
CA GLU A 120 -1.74 -27.71 13.02
C GLU A 120 -1.57 -28.79 11.95
N HIS A 121 -2.68 -29.30 11.41
CA HIS A 121 -2.64 -30.30 10.34
C HIS A 121 -1.96 -29.76 9.08
N ASP A 122 -2.24 -28.52 8.70
CA ASP A 122 -1.61 -27.87 7.55
C ASP A 122 -0.09 -27.76 7.74
N ILE A 123 0.35 -27.41 8.96
CA ILE A 123 1.77 -27.33 9.31
C ILE A 123 2.43 -28.71 9.19
N THR A 124 1.80 -29.77 9.71
CA THR A 124 2.31 -31.14 9.59
C THR A 124 2.44 -31.56 8.12
N CYS A 125 1.42 -31.30 7.30
CA CYS A 125 1.47 -31.62 5.87
C CYS A 125 2.61 -30.88 5.14
N ILE A 126 2.87 -29.61 5.50
CA ILE A 126 3.99 -28.85 4.91
C ILE A 126 5.33 -29.44 5.33
N ILE A 127 5.51 -29.79 6.62
CA ILE A 127 6.74 -30.40 7.12
C ILE A 127 7.01 -31.74 6.41
N GLU A 128 5.98 -32.57 6.24
CA GLU A 128 6.10 -33.86 5.54
C GLU A 128 6.44 -33.67 4.06
N ALA A 129 5.85 -32.68 3.38
CA ALA A 129 6.11 -32.42 1.97
C ALA A 129 7.51 -31.83 1.72
N VAL A 130 7.92 -30.87 2.55
CA VAL A 130 9.17 -30.10 2.37
C VAL A 130 10.37 -30.82 3.01
N GLY A 131 10.17 -31.52 4.13
CA GLY A 131 11.22 -32.22 4.86
C GLY A 131 11.83 -33.43 4.15
N LEU A 132 11.25 -33.88 3.03
CA LEU A 132 11.78 -34.98 2.21
C LEU A 132 13.08 -34.60 1.48
N HIS A 133 13.32 -33.30 1.25
CA HIS A 133 14.51 -32.80 0.58
C HIS A 133 15.14 -31.67 1.41
N PRO A 134 15.89 -32.02 2.47
CA PRO A 134 16.47 -31.03 3.37
C PRO A 134 17.66 -30.35 2.71
N ASP A 135 17.39 -29.22 2.07
CA ASP A 135 18.39 -28.19 1.81
C ASP A 135 18.28 -27.07 2.87
N TYR A 136 19.20 -26.11 2.80
CA TYR A 136 19.23 -25.00 3.74
C TYR A 136 17.95 -24.17 3.69
N ASP A 137 17.44 -23.87 2.50
CA ASP A 137 16.28 -22.99 2.29
C ASP A 137 14.99 -23.65 2.81
N ASN A 138 14.81 -24.95 2.56
CA ASN A 138 13.70 -25.75 3.08
C ASN A 138 13.76 -25.85 4.60
N SER A 139 14.95 -26.03 5.17
CA SER A 139 15.14 -26.07 6.62
C SER A 139 14.83 -24.73 7.27
N LEU A 140 15.29 -23.63 6.66
CA LEU A 140 15.02 -22.26 7.11
C LEU A 140 13.53 -21.93 7.02
N PHE A 141 12.89 -22.29 5.91
CA PHE A 141 11.45 -22.09 5.71
C PHE A 141 10.62 -22.82 6.78
N ILE A 142 10.93 -24.09 7.05
CA ILE A 142 10.24 -24.87 8.10
C ILE A 142 10.46 -24.21 9.47
N ALA A 143 11.69 -23.81 9.80
CA ALA A 143 12.00 -23.14 11.06
C ALA A 143 11.20 -21.84 11.24
N MET A 144 11.14 -21.00 10.20
CA MET A 144 10.36 -19.76 10.19
C MET A 144 8.86 -20.02 10.32
N LEU A 145 8.33 -21.01 9.58
CA LEU A 145 6.92 -21.38 9.62
C LEU A 145 6.48 -21.86 11.01
N ILE A 146 7.23 -22.79 11.60
CA ILE A 146 6.92 -23.32 12.94
C ILE A 146 7.03 -22.21 13.98
N THR A 147 8.11 -21.41 13.93
CA THR A 147 8.32 -20.29 14.85
C THR A 147 7.15 -19.33 14.76
N GLY A 148 6.85 -18.81 13.56
CA GLY A 148 5.76 -17.88 13.32
C GLY A 148 4.39 -18.40 13.74
N PHE A 149 4.10 -19.67 13.45
CA PHE A 149 2.84 -20.30 13.83
C PHE A 149 2.70 -20.44 15.36
N LYS A 150 3.75 -20.88 16.05
CA LYS A 150 3.70 -21.12 17.50
C LYS A 150 3.83 -19.84 18.33
N SER A 151 4.53 -18.82 17.84
CA SER A 151 4.67 -17.52 18.49
C SER A 151 3.63 -16.48 18.04
N LEU A 152 2.82 -16.80 17.03
CA LEU A 152 1.86 -15.90 16.38
C LEU A 152 2.52 -14.64 15.78
N GLN A 153 3.79 -14.74 15.39
CA GLN A 153 4.54 -13.65 14.79
C GLN A 153 4.10 -13.37 13.36
N ARG A 154 4.17 -12.10 12.97
CA ARG A 154 3.92 -11.69 11.58
C ARG A 154 5.13 -11.98 10.71
N LEU A 155 4.93 -12.15 9.41
CA LEU A 155 6.03 -12.40 8.47
C LEU A 155 7.13 -11.31 8.54
N GLY A 156 6.74 -10.05 8.74
CA GLY A 156 7.68 -8.93 8.90
C GLY A 156 8.55 -8.98 10.16
N GLU A 157 8.24 -9.84 11.13
CA GLU A 157 9.05 -10.07 12.34
C GLU A 157 9.99 -11.27 12.18
N LEU A 158 9.67 -12.18 11.25
CA LEU A 158 10.42 -13.41 11.00
C LEU A 158 11.51 -13.21 9.95
N ALA A 159 11.36 -12.21 9.08
CA ALA A 159 12.23 -11.97 7.95
C ALA A 159 12.85 -10.57 8.00
N TRP A 160 14.09 -10.46 7.56
CA TRP A 160 14.72 -9.17 7.33
C TRP A 160 14.20 -8.58 6.01
N PRO A 161 13.85 -7.28 5.95
CA PRO A 161 13.34 -6.69 4.72
C PRO A 161 14.43 -6.59 3.65
N ASP A 162 14.09 -6.97 2.41
CA ASP A 162 15.01 -6.89 1.26
C ASP A 162 15.37 -5.45 0.88
N SER A 163 14.49 -4.50 1.20
CA SER A 163 14.69 -3.09 0.88
C SER A 163 15.60 -2.45 1.92
N ARG A 164 16.78 -1.97 1.49
CA ARG A 164 17.75 -1.28 2.37
C ARG A 164 17.16 -0.09 3.14
N ASN A 165 16.15 0.58 2.57
CA ASN A 165 15.45 1.71 3.20
C ASN A 165 14.50 1.28 4.35
N LEU A 166 14.13 -0.01 4.40
CA LEU A 166 13.32 -0.62 5.46
C LEU A 166 14.19 -1.44 6.42
N ALA A 167 15.40 -1.82 6.00
CA ALA A 167 16.42 -2.53 6.78
C ALA A 167 17.09 -1.69 7.87
N VAL A 168 16.55 -0.52 8.21
CA VAL A 168 17.03 0.29 9.32
C VAL A 168 16.29 -0.18 10.57
N ILE A 169 16.92 -1.08 11.34
CA ILE A 169 16.42 -1.54 12.63
C ILE A 169 17.42 -1.12 13.71
N HIS A 170 16.88 -0.42 14.70
CA HIS A 170 17.31 -0.22 16.09
C HIS A 170 18.79 0.08 16.42
#